data_AF-A0A7R9TZS9-F1
#
_entry.id   AF-A0A7R9TZS9-F1
#
_cell.length_a   1.000
_cell.length_b   1.000
_cell.length_c   1.000
_cell.angle_alpha   90.00
_cell.angle_beta   90.00
_cell.angle_gamma   90.00
#
_symmetry.space_group_name_H-M   'P 1'
#
loop_
_entity.id
_entity.type
_entity.pdbx_description
1 polymer ?
#
loop_
_entity_poly.entity_id
_entity_poly.type
_entity_poly.pdbx_seq_one_letter_code
_entity_poly.pdbx_strand_id
1 'polypeptide(L)'
;MAAGALSDEQVAAFRRDGVLVLEGFSSAEEVEALKARMLQIVEDDFDPAAVRSVFSTDEQTRKSDDYFLDSAARVSFFLEEGEEAQAAVDKTMRLNKVGHALHDLDSTFRAFSRSERVAGVCRSLGFVRPTPVQSMYIFKHPRVGGEVNCHQDSTFLATDPPSCCGLWWAVEDADEGNGCLWAIKGSHADGSGVHRKFVRGARARGEPGADPDSPLMEMDGELPEYEVSKFELKGA
;
A
#
# COMPACT_ATOMS: atom_id res chain seq x y z
N MET A 1 -27.93 6.97 -9.23
CA MET A 1 -26.52 6.67 -9.57
C MET A 1 -26.23 5.23 -9.19
N ALA A 2 -25.35 4.52 -9.90
CA ALA A 2 -24.90 3.19 -9.46
C ALA A 2 -24.23 3.29 -8.08
N ALA A 3 -24.25 2.23 -7.29
CA ALA A 3 -23.60 2.22 -5.98
C ALA A 3 -22.13 2.63 -6.12
N GLY A 4 -21.67 3.59 -5.30
CA GLY A 4 -20.30 4.11 -5.29
C GLY A 4 -19.87 4.91 -6.54
N ALA A 5 -20.79 5.28 -7.44
CA ALA A 5 -20.45 6.11 -8.59
C ALA A 5 -20.06 7.53 -8.16
N LEU A 6 -18.97 8.04 -8.73
CA LEU A 6 -18.51 9.41 -8.55
C LEU A 6 -19.31 10.37 -9.42
N SER A 7 -19.50 11.61 -8.94
CA SER A 7 -20.03 12.72 -9.75
C SER A 7 -19.01 13.19 -10.80
N ASP A 8 -19.48 13.89 -11.83
CA ASP A 8 -18.59 14.48 -12.85
C ASP A 8 -17.57 15.45 -12.24
N GLU A 9 -17.98 16.18 -11.18
CA GLU A 9 -17.10 17.07 -10.43
C GLU A 9 -16.00 16.30 -9.68
N GLN A 10 -16.36 15.19 -9.02
CA GLN A 10 -15.40 14.31 -8.35
C GLN A 10 -14.41 13.68 -9.34
N VAL A 11 -14.89 13.23 -10.50
CA VAL A 11 -14.03 12.71 -11.58
C VAL A 11 -13.09 13.78 -12.11
N ALA A 12 -13.58 15.01 -12.31
CA ALA A 12 -12.76 16.13 -12.75
C ALA A 12 -11.70 16.52 -11.70
N ALA A 13 -12.06 16.53 -10.41
CA ALA A 13 -11.14 16.78 -9.31
C ALA A 13 -10.03 15.72 -9.25
N PHE A 14 -10.38 14.42 -9.30
CA PHE A 14 -9.39 13.34 -9.32
C PHE A 14 -8.42 13.45 -10.49
N ARG A 15 -8.93 13.75 -11.71
CA ARG A 15 -8.07 13.91 -12.89
C ARG A 15 -7.12 15.10 -12.79
N ARG A 16 -7.57 16.20 -12.19
CA ARG A 16 -6.77 17.43 -11.99
C ARG A 16 -5.72 17.25 -10.90
N ASP A 17 -6.11 16.66 -9.77
CA ASP A 17 -5.31 16.65 -8.54
C ASP A 17 -4.52 15.35 -8.36
N GLY A 18 -4.90 14.26 -9.02
CA GLY A 18 -4.27 12.93 -8.90
C GLY A 18 -4.70 12.16 -7.66
N VAL A 19 -5.48 12.79 -6.80
CA VAL A 19 -6.01 12.25 -5.55
C VAL A 19 -7.43 12.80 -5.34
N LEU A 20 -8.27 12.00 -4.66
CA LEU A 20 -9.63 12.39 -4.29
C LEU A 20 -9.97 11.78 -2.94
N VAL A 21 -10.48 12.59 -2.01
CA VAL A 21 -10.99 12.13 -0.71
C VAL A 21 -12.49 11.89 -0.82
N LEU A 22 -12.94 10.72 -0.37
CA LEU A 22 -14.34 10.32 -0.34
C LEU A 22 -14.75 10.01 1.10
N GLU A 23 -15.22 11.03 1.81
CA GLU A 23 -15.72 10.86 3.18
C GLU A 23 -16.98 10.00 3.21
N GLY A 24 -17.12 9.20 4.28
CA GLY A 24 -18.29 8.34 4.48
C GLY A 24 -18.46 7.24 3.43
N PHE A 25 -17.39 6.85 2.73
CA PHE A 25 -17.47 5.79 1.72
C PHE A 25 -17.89 4.45 2.31
N SER A 26 -17.29 4.07 3.45
CA SER A 26 -17.55 2.82 4.19
C SER A 26 -18.50 3.07 5.37
N SER A 27 -19.36 2.11 5.69
CA SER A 27 -20.13 2.18 6.93
C SER A 27 -19.27 1.81 8.14
N ALA A 28 -19.67 2.25 9.34
CA ALA A 28 -19.00 1.85 10.58
C ALA A 28 -18.98 0.31 10.77
N GLU A 29 -20.03 -0.38 10.33
CA GLU A 29 -20.13 -1.84 10.40
C GLU A 29 -19.11 -2.53 9.49
N GLU A 30 -18.87 -1.99 8.29
CA GLU A 30 -17.86 -2.52 7.37
C GLU A 30 -16.46 -2.29 7.90
N VAL A 31 -16.19 -1.10 8.44
CA VAL A 31 -14.90 -0.76 9.07
C VAL A 31 -14.63 -1.70 10.25
N GLU A 32 -15.59 -1.88 11.15
CA GLU A 32 -15.44 -2.78 12.30
C GLU A 32 -15.28 -4.25 11.87
N ALA A 33 -15.96 -4.68 10.80
CA ALA A 33 -15.78 -6.02 10.26
C ALA A 33 -14.36 -6.25 9.72
N LEU A 34 -13.77 -5.26 9.03
CA LEU A 34 -12.39 -5.33 8.52
C LEU A 34 -11.38 -5.37 9.67
N LYS A 35 -11.55 -4.53 10.69
CA LYS A 35 -10.69 -4.49 11.89
C LYS A 35 -10.77 -5.79 12.67
N ALA A 36 -11.98 -6.25 12.99
CA ALA A 36 -12.20 -7.49 13.72
C ALA A 36 -11.61 -8.68 12.98
N ARG A 37 -11.74 -8.71 11.64
CA ARG A 37 -11.15 -9.78 10.84
C ARG A 37 -9.62 -9.72 10.83
N MET A 38 -9.02 -8.54 10.73
CA MET A 38 -7.57 -8.41 10.82
C MET A 38 -7.03 -8.90 12.17
N LEU A 39 -7.68 -8.54 13.28
CA LEU A 39 -7.28 -9.03 14.61
C LEU A 39 -7.37 -10.56 14.70
N GLN A 40 -8.39 -11.19 14.11
CA GLN A 40 -8.47 -12.65 14.03
C GLN A 40 -7.34 -13.26 13.21
N ILE A 41 -7.02 -12.70 12.03
CA ILE A 41 -5.90 -13.18 11.19
C ILE A 41 -4.58 -13.09 11.97
N VAL A 42 -4.35 -11.98 12.68
CA VAL A 42 -3.15 -11.84 13.51
C VAL A 42 -3.18 -12.81 14.70
N GLU A 43 -4.34 -13.08 15.30
CA GLU A 43 -4.40 -14.04 16.39
C GLU A 43 -4.11 -15.47 15.93
N ASP A 44 -4.74 -15.90 14.84
CA ASP A 44 -4.72 -17.27 14.34
C ASP A 44 -3.41 -17.61 13.60
N ASP A 45 -2.89 -16.68 12.78
CA ASP A 45 -1.86 -16.98 11.79
C ASP A 45 -0.50 -16.28 12.05
N PHE A 46 -0.45 -15.23 12.88
CA PHE A 46 0.79 -14.53 13.16
C PHE A 46 1.56 -15.14 14.33
N ASP A 47 2.67 -15.81 14.01
CA ASP A 47 3.69 -16.21 14.97
C ASP A 47 4.91 -15.26 14.89
N PRO A 48 5.12 -14.37 15.89
CA PRO A 48 6.25 -13.44 15.91
C PRO A 48 7.61 -14.12 16.02
N ALA A 49 7.68 -15.41 16.38
CA ALA A 49 8.94 -16.17 16.41
C ALA A 49 9.31 -16.76 15.04
N ALA A 50 8.31 -16.96 14.16
CA ALA A 50 8.49 -17.55 12.84
C ALA A 50 8.73 -16.52 11.74
N VAL A 51 8.18 -15.30 11.89
CA VAL A 51 8.32 -14.22 10.91
C VAL A 51 9.59 -13.42 11.17
N ARG A 52 10.50 -13.38 10.19
CA ARG A 52 11.80 -12.68 10.28
C ARG A 52 11.92 -11.46 9.36
N SER A 53 10.94 -11.23 8.48
CA SER A 53 11.00 -10.13 7.52
C SER A 53 10.60 -8.81 8.18
N VAL A 54 11.58 -7.93 8.34
CA VAL A 54 11.42 -6.58 8.88
C VAL A 54 11.28 -5.62 7.71
N PHE A 55 10.19 -4.85 7.63
CA PHE A 55 9.94 -3.92 6.53
C PHE A 55 10.77 -2.65 6.71
N SER A 56 11.54 -2.25 5.68
CA SER A 56 12.29 -0.99 5.66
C SER A 56 11.96 -0.20 4.40
N THR A 57 11.73 1.11 4.56
CA THR A 57 11.58 2.02 3.42
C THR A 57 12.94 2.41 2.81
N ASP A 58 14.02 2.37 3.59
CA ASP A 58 15.37 2.78 3.16
C ASP A 58 16.22 1.63 2.59
N GLU A 59 15.96 0.38 3.00
CA GLU A 59 16.69 -0.82 2.55
C GLU A 59 15.82 -1.84 1.81
N GLN A 60 14.77 -1.39 1.10
CA GLN A 60 13.83 -2.28 0.42
C GLN A 60 14.50 -3.20 -0.63
N THR A 61 15.59 -2.77 -1.25
CA THR A 61 16.42 -3.58 -2.16
C THR A 61 17.16 -4.71 -1.45
N ARG A 62 17.70 -4.47 -0.25
CA ARG A 62 18.44 -5.47 0.55
C ARG A 62 17.52 -6.46 1.27
N LYS A 63 16.30 -6.03 1.61
CA LYS A 63 15.30 -6.84 2.34
C LYS A 63 14.21 -7.45 1.45
N SER A 64 14.21 -7.17 0.14
CA SER A 64 13.39 -7.91 -0.85
C SER A 64 13.93 -9.33 -1.03
N ASP A 65 13.70 -10.14 -0.02
CA ASP A 65 14.02 -11.55 0.02
C ASP A 65 12.91 -12.38 -0.65
N ASP A 66 13.11 -13.70 -0.68
CA ASP A 66 12.13 -14.63 -1.23
C ASP A 66 10.79 -14.53 -0.48
N TYR A 67 10.79 -14.21 0.83
CA TYR A 67 9.57 -14.04 1.61
C TYR A 67 8.74 -12.86 1.09
N PHE A 68 9.37 -11.70 0.86
CA PHE A 68 8.70 -10.55 0.30
C PHE A 68 8.15 -10.83 -1.11
N LEU A 69 8.93 -11.46 -2.00
CA LEU A 69 8.46 -11.74 -3.36
C LEU A 69 7.32 -12.77 -3.38
N ASP A 70 7.42 -13.82 -2.57
CA ASP A 70 6.39 -14.84 -2.45
C ASP A 70 5.10 -14.32 -1.81
N SER A 71 5.18 -13.25 -1.03
CA SER A 71 4.01 -12.65 -0.38
C SER A 71 2.98 -12.09 -1.37
N ALA A 72 3.37 -11.88 -2.63
CA ALA A 72 2.48 -11.42 -3.71
C ALA A 72 1.22 -12.28 -3.87
N ALA A 73 1.32 -13.58 -3.57
CA ALA A 73 0.21 -14.54 -3.64
C ALA A 73 -0.18 -15.13 -2.28
N ARG A 74 0.16 -14.45 -1.18
CA ARG A 74 -0.07 -14.92 0.20
C ARG A 74 -0.62 -13.82 1.10
N VAL A 75 -1.09 -14.23 2.27
CA VAL A 75 -1.25 -13.37 3.44
C VAL A 75 0.00 -13.55 4.29
N SER A 76 0.81 -12.51 4.37
CA SER A 76 2.14 -12.46 4.96
C SER A 76 2.26 -11.25 5.87
N PHE A 77 3.08 -11.39 6.90
CA PHE A 77 3.23 -10.42 7.98
C PHE A 77 4.58 -9.73 7.86
N PHE A 78 4.59 -8.42 8.03
CA PHE A 78 5.78 -7.61 7.93
C PHE A 78 5.94 -6.80 9.22
N LEU A 79 7.10 -6.92 9.84
CA LEU A 79 7.35 -6.34 11.15
C LEU A 79 7.78 -4.88 11.05
N GLU A 80 7.45 -4.10 12.07
CA GLU A 80 8.04 -2.78 12.32
C GLU A 80 9.54 -2.87 12.60
N GLU A 81 10.23 -1.77 12.30
CA GLU A 81 11.63 -1.57 12.67
C GLU A 81 11.77 -1.03 14.10
N GLY A 82 12.92 -1.29 14.72
CA GLY A 82 13.27 -0.72 16.03
C GLY A 82 13.02 -1.64 17.22
N GLU A 83 13.82 -1.43 18.26
CA GLU A 83 13.82 -2.27 19.47
C GLU A 83 12.51 -2.17 20.25
N GLU A 84 11.86 -1.00 20.28
CA GLU A 84 10.60 -0.78 21.01
C GLU A 84 9.47 -1.66 20.45
N ALA A 85 9.31 -1.71 19.12
CA ALA A 85 8.35 -2.59 18.49
C ALA A 85 8.67 -4.06 18.77
N GLN A 86 9.93 -4.48 18.61
CA GLN A 86 10.32 -5.87 18.83
C GLN A 86 10.17 -6.34 20.28
N ALA A 87 10.32 -5.42 21.24
CA ALA A 87 10.14 -5.68 22.67
C ALA A 87 8.66 -5.65 23.11
N ALA A 88 7.74 -5.24 22.24
CA ALA A 88 6.33 -5.12 22.60
C ALA A 88 5.73 -6.47 23.03
N VAL A 89 5.02 -6.47 24.15
CA VAL A 89 4.32 -7.66 24.69
C VAL A 89 3.14 -8.03 23.80
N ASP A 90 2.40 -7.02 23.33
CA ASP A 90 1.35 -7.21 22.34
C ASP A 90 2.00 -7.50 20.97
N LYS A 91 1.73 -8.68 20.42
CA LYS A 91 2.27 -9.09 19.13
C LYS A 91 1.79 -8.20 17.98
N THR A 92 0.60 -7.59 18.10
CA THR A 92 0.08 -6.68 17.07
C THR A 92 0.99 -5.47 16.88
N MET A 93 1.48 -4.88 17.98
CA MET A 93 2.39 -3.73 17.99
C MET A 93 3.73 -3.97 17.29
N ARG A 94 4.04 -5.22 16.95
CA ARG A 94 5.23 -5.61 16.19
C ARG A 94 5.02 -5.52 14.68
N LEU A 95 3.78 -5.38 14.21
CA LEU A 95 3.42 -5.43 12.79
C LEU A 95 3.40 -4.03 12.19
N ASN A 96 4.04 -3.88 11.04
CA ASN A 96 3.89 -2.72 10.17
C ASN A 96 2.73 -2.91 9.20
N LYS A 97 2.66 -4.10 8.58
CA LYS A 97 1.60 -4.42 7.63
C LYS A 97 1.33 -5.91 7.47
N VAL A 98 0.14 -6.24 6.95
CA VAL A 98 -0.20 -7.55 6.40
C VAL A 98 -0.49 -7.40 4.91
N GLY A 99 0.11 -8.23 4.07
CA GLY A 99 -0.05 -8.20 2.60
C GLY A 99 0.34 -9.53 1.95
N HIS A 100 0.19 -9.74 0.66
CA HIS A 100 -0.30 -8.78 -0.34
C HIS A 100 -1.60 -9.24 -1.03
N ALA A 101 -2.15 -10.40 -0.62
CA ALA A 101 -3.31 -11.03 -1.28
C ALA A 101 -4.58 -11.13 -0.40
N LEU A 102 -4.75 -10.30 0.63
CA LEU A 102 -5.97 -10.25 1.46
C LEU A 102 -7.25 -10.14 0.62
N HIS A 103 -7.23 -9.29 -0.42
CA HIS A 103 -8.36 -9.08 -1.34
C HIS A 103 -8.79 -10.32 -2.14
N ASP A 104 -7.98 -11.37 -2.17
CA ASP A 104 -8.25 -12.62 -2.89
C ASP A 104 -8.44 -13.81 -1.96
N LEU A 105 -7.63 -13.89 -0.89
CA LEU A 105 -7.56 -15.07 -0.02
C LEU A 105 -8.43 -14.98 1.22
N ASP A 106 -8.77 -13.78 1.70
CA ASP A 106 -9.67 -13.61 2.85
C ASP A 106 -11.07 -13.20 2.39
N SER A 107 -12.10 -13.89 2.88
CA SER A 107 -13.48 -13.65 2.44
C SER A 107 -14.00 -12.25 2.76
N THR A 108 -13.61 -11.67 3.90
CA THR A 108 -14.08 -10.35 4.33
C THR A 108 -13.44 -9.27 3.49
N PHE A 109 -12.10 -9.29 3.36
CA PHE A 109 -11.37 -8.34 2.52
C PHE A 109 -11.74 -8.48 1.04
N ARG A 110 -11.95 -9.71 0.58
CA ARG A 110 -12.42 -9.98 -0.79
C ARG A 110 -13.81 -9.40 -1.05
N ALA A 111 -14.76 -9.60 -0.13
CA ALA A 111 -16.11 -9.08 -0.28
C ALA A 111 -16.13 -7.55 -0.34
N PHE A 112 -15.34 -6.90 0.51
CA PHE A 112 -15.21 -5.44 0.53
C PHE A 112 -14.54 -4.89 -0.74
N SER A 113 -13.34 -5.41 -1.08
CA SER A 113 -12.52 -4.94 -2.21
C SER A 113 -13.18 -5.13 -3.56
N ARG A 114 -14.09 -6.11 -3.67
CA ARG A 114 -14.81 -6.46 -4.91
C ARG A 114 -16.30 -6.08 -4.84
N SER A 115 -16.67 -5.21 -3.92
CA SER A 115 -18.05 -4.73 -3.78
C SER A 115 -18.49 -3.85 -4.96
N GLU A 116 -19.79 -3.77 -5.20
CA GLU A 116 -20.34 -2.91 -6.27
C GLU A 116 -20.03 -1.43 -6.07
N ARG A 117 -19.85 -0.97 -4.83
CA ARG A 117 -19.44 0.42 -4.56
C ARG A 117 -18.02 0.68 -5.05
N VAL A 118 -17.08 -0.21 -4.75
CA VAL A 118 -15.69 -0.09 -5.24
C VAL A 118 -15.66 -0.20 -6.76
N ALA A 119 -16.41 -1.13 -7.34
CA ALA A 119 -16.55 -1.23 -8.79
C ALA A 119 -17.17 0.04 -9.41
N GLY A 120 -18.10 0.70 -8.71
CA GLY A 120 -18.68 1.99 -9.09
C GLY A 120 -17.64 3.09 -9.23
N VAL A 121 -16.75 3.24 -8.25
CA VAL A 121 -15.63 4.20 -8.29
C VAL A 121 -14.75 3.92 -9.50
N CYS A 122 -14.30 2.68 -9.68
CA CYS A 122 -13.44 2.30 -10.80
C CYS A 122 -14.11 2.57 -12.16
N ARG A 123 -15.40 2.25 -12.32
CA ARG A 123 -16.15 2.53 -13.54
C ARG A 123 -16.25 4.03 -13.82
N SER A 124 -16.53 4.85 -12.81
CA SER A 124 -16.55 6.32 -12.94
C SER A 124 -15.21 6.90 -13.38
N LEU A 125 -14.10 6.29 -12.97
CA LEU A 125 -12.75 6.66 -13.40
C LEU A 125 -12.37 6.14 -14.79
N GLY A 126 -13.22 5.31 -15.42
CA GLY A 126 -13.02 4.81 -16.78
C GLY A 126 -12.36 3.41 -16.86
N PHE A 127 -12.22 2.71 -15.74
CA PHE A 127 -11.70 1.34 -15.77
C PHE A 127 -12.69 0.39 -16.43
N VAL A 128 -12.25 -0.32 -17.47
CA VAL A 128 -13.06 -1.30 -18.21
C VAL A 128 -13.13 -2.65 -17.48
N ARG A 129 -11.99 -3.13 -16.97
CA ARG A 129 -11.86 -4.39 -16.22
C ARG A 129 -10.94 -4.20 -15.00
N PRO A 130 -11.37 -3.42 -13.99
CA PRO A 130 -10.55 -3.19 -12.80
C PRO A 130 -10.26 -4.53 -12.12
N THR A 131 -8.99 -4.80 -11.88
CA THR A 131 -8.51 -6.02 -11.21
C THR A 131 -7.61 -5.62 -10.06
N PRO A 132 -7.96 -5.95 -8.81
CA PRO A 132 -7.02 -5.80 -7.70
C PRO A 132 -5.76 -6.61 -7.97
N VAL A 133 -4.59 -5.97 -7.87
CA VAL A 133 -3.28 -6.62 -8.07
C VAL A 133 -2.50 -6.78 -6.76
N GLN A 134 -2.91 -6.03 -5.73
CA GLN A 134 -2.29 -6.00 -4.42
C GLN A 134 -3.27 -5.41 -3.41
N SER A 135 -3.23 -5.90 -2.16
CA SER A 135 -3.91 -5.29 -1.02
C SER A 135 -3.03 -5.38 0.22
N MET A 136 -3.03 -4.35 1.05
CA MET A 136 -2.32 -4.34 2.33
C MET A 136 -3.24 -3.83 3.42
N TYR A 137 -3.04 -4.32 4.64
CA TYR A 137 -3.52 -3.69 5.86
C TYR A 137 -2.32 -3.06 6.56
N ILE A 138 -2.37 -1.76 6.80
CA ILE A 138 -1.23 -1.00 7.36
C ILE A 138 -1.57 -0.64 8.79
N PHE A 139 -0.68 -0.99 9.71
CA PHE A 139 -0.77 -0.54 11.09
C PHE A 139 0.03 0.76 11.24
N LYS A 140 -0.52 1.69 12.01
CA LYS A 140 0.16 2.93 12.42
C LYS A 140 0.13 3.00 13.94
N HIS A 141 0.84 2.06 14.55
CA HIS A 141 0.90 1.96 15.99
C HIS A 141 1.50 3.24 16.60
N PRO A 142 0.94 3.76 17.70
CA PRO A 142 1.51 4.91 18.39
C PRO A 142 2.98 4.69 18.72
N ARG A 143 3.82 5.71 18.49
CA ARG A 143 5.26 5.77 18.80
C ARG A 143 6.17 4.88 17.94
N VAL A 144 5.67 3.75 17.44
CA VAL A 144 6.49 2.77 16.71
C VAL A 144 6.15 2.64 15.22
N GLY A 145 5.02 3.20 14.77
CA GLY A 145 4.62 3.13 13.36
C GLY A 145 5.64 3.81 12.45
N GLY A 146 6.27 3.03 11.56
CA GLY A 146 7.32 3.52 10.67
C GLY A 146 6.86 4.60 9.68
N GLU A 147 7.75 5.52 9.34
CA GLU A 147 7.53 6.54 8.30
C GLU A 147 7.49 5.89 6.90
N VAL A 148 6.61 6.40 6.05
CA VAL A 148 6.59 6.05 4.62
C VAL A 148 7.09 7.26 3.84
N ASN A 149 8.30 7.14 3.30
CA ASN A 149 8.93 8.17 2.47
C ASN A 149 8.10 8.49 1.22
N CYS A 150 8.30 9.69 0.68
CA CYS A 150 7.67 10.14 -0.56
C CYS A 150 7.94 9.17 -1.71
N HIS A 151 6.90 8.74 -2.41
CA HIS A 151 7.01 7.81 -3.54
C HIS A 151 5.81 7.92 -4.49
N GLN A 152 5.94 7.27 -5.65
CA GLN A 152 4.85 7.00 -6.58
C GLN A 152 4.60 5.50 -6.60
N ASP A 153 3.36 5.02 -6.44
CA ASP A 153 3.04 3.58 -6.47
C ASP A 153 3.51 2.89 -7.75
N SER A 154 3.49 3.62 -8.88
CA SER A 154 3.98 3.12 -10.17
C SER A 154 5.49 2.85 -10.20
N THR A 155 6.24 3.28 -9.17
CA THR A 155 7.61 2.81 -8.91
C THR A 155 7.63 1.30 -8.71
N PHE A 156 6.67 0.79 -7.94
CA PHE A 156 6.63 -0.61 -7.52
C PHE A 156 5.66 -1.45 -8.38
N LEU A 157 4.59 -0.82 -8.87
CA LEU A 157 3.53 -1.44 -9.67
C LEU A 157 3.51 -0.84 -11.08
N ALA A 158 4.63 -0.99 -11.79
CA ALA A 158 4.80 -0.41 -13.11
C ALA A 158 3.91 -1.09 -14.17
N THR A 159 3.29 -0.29 -15.02
CA THR A 159 2.51 -0.69 -16.20
C THR A 159 2.82 0.23 -17.37
N ASP A 160 2.66 -0.25 -18.61
CA ASP A 160 2.88 0.53 -19.82
C ASP A 160 1.70 0.37 -20.80
N PRO A 161 0.85 1.41 -20.99
CA PRO A 161 0.87 2.70 -20.29
C PRO A 161 0.49 2.57 -18.79
N PRO A 162 0.79 3.58 -17.95
CA PRO A 162 0.40 3.58 -16.54
C PRO A 162 -1.11 3.40 -16.36
N SER A 163 -1.50 2.36 -15.61
CA SER A 163 -2.91 2.01 -15.38
C SER A 163 -3.29 1.74 -13.93
N CYS A 164 -2.32 1.72 -13.01
CA CYS A 164 -2.60 1.42 -11.60
C CYS A 164 -3.23 2.63 -10.88
N CYS A 165 -4.20 2.36 -10.02
CA CYS A 165 -4.81 3.34 -9.13
C CYS A 165 -4.87 2.77 -7.71
N GLY A 166 -4.33 3.50 -6.74
CA GLY A 166 -4.46 3.17 -5.33
C GLY A 166 -5.85 3.49 -4.82
N LEU A 167 -6.40 2.62 -3.97
CA LEU A 167 -7.57 2.88 -3.16
C LEU A 167 -7.15 2.69 -1.70
N TRP A 168 -7.32 3.72 -0.88
CA TRP A 168 -6.93 3.71 0.52
C TRP A 168 -8.16 4.00 1.38
N TRP A 169 -8.35 3.21 2.43
CA TRP A 169 -9.47 3.34 3.34
C TRP A 169 -8.96 3.57 4.76
N ALA A 170 -9.43 4.65 5.38
CA ALA A 170 -9.31 4.86 6.81
C ALA A 170 -10.17 3.80 7.54
N VAL A 171 -9.52 2.92 8.28
CA VAL A 171 -10.19 2.00 9.22
C VAL A 171 -10.21 2.56 10.64
N GLU A 172 -9.45 3.61 10.89
CA GLU A 172 -9.49 4.49 12.05
C GLU A 172 -9.31 5.92 11.55
N ASP A 173 -9.79 6.91 12.29
CA ASP A 173 -9.65 8.33 11.95
C ASP A 173 -8.18 8.64 11.66
N ALA A 174 -7.89 9.29 10.52
CA ALA A 174 -6.52 9.61 10.14
C ALA A 174 -6.30 11.12 10.16
N ASP A 175 -5.37 11.57 11.00
CA ASP A 175 -5.02 12.98 11.16
C ASP A 175 -3.50 13.20 11.21
N GLU A 176 -3.09 14.47 11.34
CA GLU A 176 -1.68 14.83 11.39
C GLU A 176 -0.96 14.24 12.63
N GLY A 177 -1.69 13.96 13.70
CA GLY A 177 -1.16 13.40 14.94
C GLY A 177 -0.91 11.90 14.89
N ASN A 178 -1.53 11.17 13.96
CA ASN A 178 -1.35 9.72 13.81
C ASN A 178 -0.82 9.27 12.43
N GLY A 179 -0.38 10.23 11.60
CA GLY A 179 0.33 9.94 10.35
C GLY A 179 -0.58 9.74 9.15
N CYS A 180 -1.55 10.64 8.96
CA CYS A 180 -2.39 10.70 7.76
C CYS A 180 -1.56 10.82 6.47
N LEU A 181 -2.20 10.52 5.33
CA LEU A 181 -1.58 10.67 4.02
C LEU A 181 -1.36 12.14 3.66
N TRP A 182 -0.26 12.38 2.94
CA TRP A 182 0.08 13.65 2.31
C TRP A 182 0.30 13.43 0.82
N ALA A 183 -0.13 14.38 -0.02
CA ALA A 183 0.04 14.32 -1.46
C ALA A 183 0.32 15.70 -2.06
N ILE A 184 1.10 15.73 -3.14
CA ILE A 184 1.29 16.90 -4.00
C ILE A 184 0.26 16.83 -5.13
N LYS A 185 -0.74 17.72 -5.11
CA LYS A 185 -1.79 17.74 -6.13
C LYS A 185 -1.20 18.05 -7.51
N GLY A 186 -1.62 17.28 -8.51
CA GLY A 186 -1.19 17.45 -9.90
C GLY A 186 0.18 16.85 -10.24
N SER A 187 0.91 16.30 -9.25
CA SER A 187 2.24 15.70 -9.47
C SER A 187 2.20 14.49 -10.42
N HIS A 188 1.06 13.83 -10.57
CA HIS A 188 0.87 12.73 -11.53
C HIS A 188 0.85 13.19 -12.99
N ALA A 189 0.70 14.50 -13.25
CA ALA A 189 0.50 15.07 -14.59
C ALA A 189 1.46 16.24 -14.90
N ASP A 190 2.53 16.41 -14.13
CA ASP A 190 3.51 17.50 -14.30
C ASP A 190 4.51 17.28 -15.46
N GLY A 191 4.40 16.14 -16.15
CA GLY A 191 5.25 15.75 -17.26
C GLY A 191 6.56 15.04 -16.86
N SER A 192 6.84 14.89 -15.57
CA SER A 192 8.04 14.20 -15.08
C SER A 192 7.94 12.67 -15.14
N GLY A 193 6.72 12.13 -15.22
CA GLY A 193 6.47 10.69 -15.31
C GLY A 193 6.79 9.96 -14.00
N VAL A 194 7.18 8.69 -14.09
CA VAL A 194 7.60 7.89 -12.94
C VAL A 194 9.10 8.05 -12.75
N HIS A 195 9.53 8.59 -11.60
CA HIS A 195 10.93 8.98 -11.38
C HIS A 195 11.90 7.80 -11.24
N ARG A 196 11.45 6.70 -10.65
CA ARG A 196 12.24 5.48 -10.45
C ARG A 196 11.37 4.24 -10.55
N LYS A 197 11.95 3.08 -10.83
CA LYS A 197 11.27 1.79 -10.96
C LYS A 197 11.95 0.74 -10.11
N PHE A 198 11.18 -0.08 -9.42
CA PHE A 198 11.67 -1.25 -8.71
C PHE A 198 11.70 -2.44 -9.66
N VAL A 199 12.89 -2.75 -10.16
CA VAL A 199 13.11 -3.71 -11.25
C VAL A 199 13.81 -4.97 -10.76
N ARG A 200 13.71 -6.08 -11.50
CA ARG A 200 14.46 -7.29 -11.19
C ARG A 200 15.96 -7.05 -11.37
N GLY A 201 16.71 -7.30 -10.29
CA GLY A 201 18.18 -7.20 -10.27
C GLY A 201 18.84 -8.34 -11.04
N ALA A 202 20.17 -8.26 -11.18
CA ALA A 202 20.96 -9.21 -11.97
C ALA A 202 20.82 -10.66 -11.47
N ARG A 203 20.71 -10.87 -10.15
CA ARG A 203 20.53 -12.19 -9.53
C ARG A 203 19.24 -12.88 -9.97
N ALA A 204 18.17 -12.12 -10.22
CA ALA A 204 16.86 -12.67 -10.56
C ALA A 204 16.78 -13.21 -12.01
N ARG A 205 17.75 -12.90 -12.86
CA ARG A 205 17.74 -13.35 -14.27
C ARG A 205 18.20 -14.80 -14.47
N GLY A 206 18.64 -15.49 -13.41
CA GLY A 206 19.10 -16.89 -13.52
C GLY A 206 20.26 -17.09 -14.50
N GLU A 207 20.98 -16.00 -14.81
CA GLU A 207 22.06 -16.00 -15.79
C GLU A 207 23.31 -16.68 -15.21
N PRO A 208 24.00 -17.53 -15.98
CA PRO A 208 25.26 -18.13 -15.56
C PRO A 208 26.27 -17.03 -15.19
N GLY A 209 26.71 -17.00 -13.93
CA GLY A 209 27.69 -16.03 -13.42
C GLY A 209 27.10 -14.86 -12.61
N ALA A 210 25.79 -14.86 -12.32
CA ALA A 210 25.22 -13.89 -11.38
C ALA A 210 25.85 -14.06 -9.98
N ASP A 211 26.26 -12.94 -9.38
CA ASP A 211 26.76 -12.92 -8.01
C ASP A 211 25.60 -13.26 -7.04
N PRO A 212 25.72 -14.33 -6.22
CA PRO A 212 24.69 -14.69 -5.25
C PRO A 212 24.42 -13.59 -4.20
N ASP A 213 25.36 -12.66 -3.99
CA ASP A 213 25.21 -11.54 -3.07
C ASP A 213 24.52 -10.32 -3.71
N SER A 214 24.27 -10.34 -5.03
CA SER A 214 23.48 -9.31 -5.70
C SER A 214 22.00 -9.34 -5.26
N PRO A 215 21.32 -8.18 -5.15
CA PRO A 215 19.93 -8.12 -4.72
C PRO A 215 18.97 -8.73 -5.77
N LEU A 216 17.82 -9.24 -5.31
CA LEU A 216 16.78 -9.75 -6.20
C LEU A 216 16.06 -8.63 -6.95
N MET A 217 15.97 -7.45 -6.35
CA MET A 217 15.33 -6.27 -6.89
C MET A 217 16.21 -5.03 -6.68
N GLU A 218 16.18 -4.12 -7.64
CA GLU A 218 16.99 -2.90 -7.67
C GLU A 218 16.10 -1.70 -7.98
N MET A 219 16.52 -0.52 -7.52
CA MET A 219 15.89 0.74 -7.90
C MET A 219 16.60 1.28 -9.14
N ASP A 220 15.85 1.46 -10.22
CA ASP A 220 16.28 2.09 -11.47
C ASP A 220 15.72 3.51 -11.56
N GLY A 221 16.59 4.51 -11.45
CA GLY A 221 16.24 5.93 -11.37
C GLY A 221 16.40 6.53 -9.96
N GLU A 222 16.22 7.84 -9.86
CA GLU A 222 16.44 8.62 -8.63
C GLU A 222 15.18 9.39 -8.25
N LEU A 223 14.97 9.62 -6.95
CA LEU A 223 13.90 10.51 -6.50
C LEU A 223 14.32 11.98 -6.71
N PRO A 224 13.39 12.86 -7.13
CA PRO A 224 13.64 14.28 -7.08
C PRO A 224 13.65 14.78 -5.63
N GLU A 225 14.20 15.96 -5.41
CA GLU A 225 13.94 16.71 -4.19
C GLU A 225 12.50 17.23 -4.23
N TYR A 226 11.72 16.89 -3.19
CA TYR A 226 10.36 17.39 -3.05
C TYR A 226 10.34 18.64 -2.17
N GLU A 227 9.65 19.69 -2.62
CA GLU A 227 9.33 20.83 -1.79
C GLU A 227 8.22 20.45 -0.79
N VAL A 228 8.58 20.28 0.47
CA VAL A 228 7.66 19.87 1.57
C VAL A 228 6.43 20.79 1.67
N SER A 229 6.56 22.07 1.32
CA SER A 229 5.45 23.03 1.32
C SER A 229 4.35 22.73 0.30
N LYS A 230 4.60 21.87 -0.70
CA LYS A 230 3.61 21.49 -1.73
C LYS A 230 2.70 20.33 -1.32
N PHE A 231 2.95 19.71 -0.17
CA PHE A 231 2.11 18.65 0.34
C PHE A 231 0.90 19.24 1.08
N GLU A 232 -0.31 18.97 0.57
CA GLU A 232 -1.53 19.65 1.02
C GLU A 232 -2.62 18.73 1.60
N LEU A 233 -2.56 17.41 1.37
CA LEU A 233 -3.62 16.52 1.85
C LEU A 233 -3.55 16.36 3.37
N LYS A 234 -4.65 16.64 4.06
CA LYS A 234 -4.77 16.63 5.52
C LYS A 234 -6.06 15.92 5.92
N GLY A 235 -5.92 14.63 6.27
CA GLY A 235 -6.91 13.80 6.95
C GLY A 235 -8.02 13.18 6.09
N ALA A 236 -8.51 12.03 6.56
CA ALA A 236 -9.64 11.27 6.04
C ALA A 236 -10.38 10.58 7.20
#